data_AF-A0AAU5UND6-F1
#
_entry.id   AF-A0AAU5UND6-F1
#
_cell.length_a   1.000
_cell.length_b   1.000
_cell.length_c   1.000
_cell.angle_alpha   90.00
_cell.angle_beta   90.00
_cell.angle_gamma   90.00
#
_symmetry.space_group_name_H-M   'P 1'
#
loop_
_entity.id
_entity.type
_entity.pdbx_description
1 polymer ?
#
loop_
_entity_poly.entity_id
_entity_poly.type
_entity_poly.pdbx_seq_one_letter_code
_entity_poly.pdbx_strand_id
1 'polypeptide(L)'
;MGSGELTSTNGTVVWDGIGILRLRYDGTRAELDALTSSLWTRLGERILPVEALQAVEVSPAGLKLVLRDGADPLRSVTGSEIVMDPYGFPEVDTALAEQIARDIRSTLVRRDVPATPSARWLLAPPVAPDRVEGRDATLTVANGRLTFDYKRSAGRKKKALGAQWAVPLADIIDVEWAPTPGRLGARGFLRVATAGTPAERPKPKHDPAAMLIAGGADVDALFFAARLLTRIRP
;
A
#
# COMPACT_ATOMS: atom_id res chain seq x y z
N MET A 1 -29.84 -12.70 -1.82
CA MET A 1 -28.46 -12.17 -1.80
C MET A 1 -27.76 -12.85 -0.64
N GLY A 2 -26.76 -13.68 -0.90
CA GLY A 2 -26.07 -14.44 0.14
C GLY A 2 -24.98 -13.60 0.78
N SER A 3 -25.04 -13.42 2.10
CA SER A 3 -23.85 -13.09 2.89
C SER A 3 -23.02 -14.35 3.08
N GLY A 4 -21.70 -14.22 3.19
CA GLY A 4 -20.81 -15.37 3.38
C GLY A 4 -19.52 -14.97 4.07
N GLU A 5 -18.95 -15.91 4.81
CA GLU A 5 -17.65 -15.77 5.45
C GLU A 5 -16.72 -16.85 4.89
N LEU A 6 -15.61 -16.43 4.29
CA LEU A 6 -14.57 -17.29 3.76
C LEU A 6 -13.35 -17.22 4.66
N THR A 7 -12.93 -18.36 5.19
CA THR A 7 -11.71 -18.47 5.97
C THR A 7 -10.56 -18.95 5.08
N SER A 8 -9.42 -18.33 5.24
CA SER A 8 -8.16 -18.59 4.55
C SER A 8 -7.04 -18.63 5.56
N THR A 9 -5.92 -19.25 5.19
CA THR A 9 -4.71 -19.17 6.00
C THR A 9 -4.11 -17.75 6.08
N ASN A 10 -4.50 -16.81 5.22
CA ASN A 10 -4.08 -15.40 5.34
C ASN A 10 -5.07 -14.51 6.11
N GLY A 11 -6.23 -15.03 6.51
CA GLY A 11 -7.28 -14.26 7.15
C GLY A 11 -8.69 -14.66 6.74
N THR A 12 -9.67 -13.76 6.95
CA THR A 12 -11.06 -13.98 6.57
C THR A 12 -11.59 -12.90 5.64
N VAL A 13 -12.49 -13.30 4.73
CA VAL A 13 -13.27 -12.42 3.85
C VAL A 13 -14.73 -12.57 4.18
N VAL A 14 -15.36 -11.51 4.69
CA VAL A 14 -16.80 -11.48 4.97
C VAL A 14 -17.49 -10.63 3.91
N TRP A 15 -18.34 -11.25 3.10
CA TRP A 15 -19.21 -10.59 2.14
C TRP A 15 -20.58 -10.34 2.77
N ASP A 16 -21.07 -9.09 2.73
CA ASP A 16 -22.36 -8.72 3.33
C ASP A 16 -23.58 -9.03 2.46
N GLY A 17 -23.38 -9.51 1.23
CA GLY A 17 -24.44 -9.78 0.27
C GLY A 17 -24.91 -8.56 -0.53
N ILE A 18 -24.45 -7.35 -0.19
CA ILE A 18 -25.00 -6.09 -0.69
C ILE A 18 -23.96 -5.31 -1.47
N GLY A 19 -22.77 -5.10 -0.92
CA GLY A 19 -21.76 -4.22 -1.50
C GLY A 19 -20.48 -4.04 -0.70
N ILE A 20 -20.35 -4.64 0.49
CA ILE A 20 -19.18 -4.45 1.34
C ILE A 20 -18.51 -5.79 1.63
N LEU A 21 -17.19 -5.83 1.45
CA LEU A 21 -16.31 -6.87 1.92
C LEU A 21 -15.58 -6.39 3.18
N ARG A 22 -15.52 -7.21 4.23
CA ARG A 22 -14.63 -7.01 5.37
C ARG A 22 -13.51 -8.03 5.30
N LEU A 23 -12.27 -7.54 5.22
CA LEU A 23 -11.06 -8.36 5.18
C LEU A 23 -10.40 -8.30 6.54
N ARG A 24 -10.16 -9.44 7.17
CA ARG A 24 -9.43 -9.52 8.45
C ARG A 24 -8.19 -10.36 8.25
N TYR A 25 -7.03 -9.87 8.66
CA TYR A 25 -5.75 -10.53 8.40
C TYR A 25 -5.24 -11.30 9.61
N ASP A 26 -4.64 -12.47 9.38
CA ASP A 26 -3.87 -13.19 10.41
C ASP A 26 -2.37 -13.05 10.13
N GLY A 27 -1.74 -12.08 10.79
CA GLY A 27 -0.31 -11.81 10.66
C GLY A 27 0.61 -12.66 11.53
N THR A 28 0.09 -13.58 12.35
CA THR A 28 0.88 -14.27 13.40
C THR A 28 1.48 -15.61 12.99
N ARG A 29 1.35 -15.98 11.70
CA ARG A 29 1.81 -17.27 11.19
C ARG A 29 3.33 -17.39 11.12
N ALA A 30 3.84 -18.56 11.48
CA ALA A 30 5.27 -18.88 11.53
C ALA A 30 5.95 -18.92 10.14
N GLU A 31 5.18 -19.16 9.07
CA GLU A 31 5.70 -19.33 7.71
C GLU A 31 5.86 -18.02 6.94
N LEU A 32 5.29 -16.92 7.47
CA LEU A 32 5.36 -15.61 6.84
C LEU A 32 6.73 -14.97 7.10
N ASP A 33 7.26 -14.28 6.10
CA ASP A 33 8.39 -13.40 6.35
C ASP A 33 7.98 -12.24 7.27
N ALA A 34 8.96 -11.66 7.95
CA ALA A 34 8.73 -10.65 8.97
C ALA A 34 8.01 -9.40 8.43
N LEU A 35 8.20 -9.05 7.15
CA LEU A 35 7.56 -7.88 6.56
C LEU A 35 6.07 -8.16 6.32
N THR A 36 5.73 -9.31 5.74
CA THR A 36 4.34 -9.74 5.52
C THR A 36 3.60 -9.88 6.83
N SER A 37 4.20 -10.56 7.82
CA SER A 37 3.64 -10.73 9.16
C SER A 37 3.34 -9.38 9.84
N SER A 38 4.29 -8.43 9.78
CA SER A 38 4.10 -7.09 10.33
C SER A 38 3.01 -6.31 9.59
N LEU A 39 2.98 -6.39 8.26
CA LEU A 39 1.98 -5.72 7.43
C LEU A 39 0.57 -6.20 7.80
N TRP A 40 0.33 -7.50 7.80
CA TRP A 40 -0.99 -8.08 8.10
C TRP A 40 -1.46 -7.79 9.51
N THR A 41 -0.57 -7.96 10.51
CA THR A 41 -0.87 -7.61 11.91
C THR A 41 -1.31 -6.16 12.05
N ARG A 42 -0.65 -5.24 11.34
CA ARG A 42 -0.92 -3.80 11.43
C ARG A 42 -2.09 -3.33 10.57
N LEU A 43 -2.39 -4.02 9.47
CA LEU A 43 -3.60 -3.76 8.69
C LEU A 43 -4.85 -4.15 9.50
N GLY A 44 -4.80 -5.27 10.22
CA GLY A 44 -5.89 -5.74 11.07
C GLY A 44 -7.15 -6.05 10.27
N GLU A 45 -8.06 -5.07 10.18
CA GLU A 45 -9.27 -5.14 9.36
C GLU A 45 -9.28 -4.06 8.27
N ARG A 46 -9.73 -4.43 7.06
CA ARG A 46 -10.02 -3.49 5.97
C ARG A 46 -11.45 -3.64 5.49
N ILE A 47 -12.10 -2.50 5.29
CA ILE A 47 -13.40 -2.39 4.65
C ILE A 47 -13.20 -2.07 3.18
N LEU A 48 -13.76 -2.90 2.31
CA LEU A 48 -13.61 -2.81 0.87
C LEU A 48 -15.00 -2.70 0.22
N PRO A 49 -15.35 -1.54 -0.37
CA PRO A 49 -16.57 -1.43 -1.17
C PRO A 49 -16.40 -2.17 -2.49
N VAL A 50 -17.44 -2.87 -2.94
CA VAL A 50 -17.41 -3.69 -4.16
C VAL A 50 -17.02 -2.87 -5.40
N GLU A 51 -17.31 -1.56 -5.41
CA GLU A 51 -16.92 -0.61 -6.45
C GLU A 51 -15.40 -0.46 -6.63
N ALA A 52 -14.61 -0.89 -5.65
CA ALA A 52 -13.15 -0.92 -5.73
C ALA A 52 -12.63 -2.13 -6.50
N LEU A 53 -13.47 -3.15 -6.72
CA LEU A 53 -13.07 -4.36 -7.44
C LEU A 53 -13.22 -4.17 -8.95
N GLN A 54 -12.19 -4.58 -9.68
CA GLN A 54 -12.22 -4.81 -11.11
C GLN A 54 -12.72 -6.23 -11.39
N ALA A 55 -12.26 -7.20 -10.60
CA ALA A 55 -12.62 -8.59 -10.75
C ALA A 55 -12.46 -9.36 -9.43
N VAL A 56 -13.00 -10.57 -9.42
CA VAL A 56 -12.74 -11.58 -8.39
C VAL A 56 -12.36 -12.86 -9.11
N GLU A 57 -11.20 -13.40 -8.76
CA GLU A 57 -10.64 -14.62 -9.34
C GLU A 57 -10.68 -15.74 -8.31
N VAL A 58 -11.06 -16.94 -8.75
CA VAL A 58 -11.02 -18.15 -7.94
C VAL A 58 -10.22 -19.17 -8.71
N SER A 59 -9.26 -19.79 -8.05
CA SER A 59 -8.40 -20.82 -8.63
C SER A 59 -8.08 -21.87 -7.55
N PRO A 60 -7.42 -22.98 -7.90
CA PRO A 60 -6.89 -23.91 -6.89
C PRO A 60 -5.95 -23.26 -5.88
N ALA A 61 -5.35 -22.11 -6.21
CA ALA A 61 -4.51 -21.35 -5.28
C ALA A 61 -5.32 -20.48 -4.29
N GLY A 62 -6.62 -20.35 -4.48
CA GLY A 62 -7.55 -19.65 -3.59
C GLY A 62 -8.35 -18.53 -4.25
N LEU A 63 -8.84 -17.60 -3.43
CA LEU A 63 -9.60 -16.41 -3.84
C LEU A 63 -8.65 -15.21 -3.98
N LYS A 64 -8.77 -14.46 -5.07
CA LYS A 64 -8.07 -13.19 -5.26
C LYS A 64 -9.06 -12.07 -5.59
N LEU A 65 -8.98 -10.99 -4.82
CA LEU A 65 -9.73 -9.76 -5.05
C LEU A 65 -8.88 -8.82 -5.91
N VAL A 66 -9.28 -8.59 -7.16
CA VAL A 66 -8.53 -7.74 -8.08
C VAL A 66 -9.09 -6.33 -7.99
N LEU A 67 -8.35 -5.43 -7.35
CA LEU A 67 -8.71 -4.03 -7.26
C LEU A 67 -8.54 -3.31 -8.59
N ARG A 68 -9.37 -2.29 -8.82
CA ARG A 68 -9.15 -1.28 -9.86
C ARG A 68 -7.92 -0.44 -9.51
N ASP A 69 -7.15 -0.08 -10.52
CA ASP A 69 -6.05 0.87 -10.35
C ASP A 69 -6.55 2.19 -9.78
N GLY A 70 -5.83 2.79 -8.83
CA GLY A 70 -6.25 4.02 -8.16
C GLY A 70 -7.37 3.87 -7.13
N ALA A 71 -7.86 2.65 -6.85
CA ALA A 71 -8.88 2.45 -5.80
C ALA A 71 -8.29 2.37 -4.39
N ASP A 72 -7.05 1.91 -4.24
CA ASP A 72 -6.38 1.74 -2.95
C ASP A 72 -5.00 2.43 -2.96
N PRO A 73 -4.76 3.40 -2.06
CA PRO A 73 -3.47 4.07 -1.99
C PRO A 73 -2.35 3.12 -1.54
N LEU A 74 -2.64 2.09 -0.74
CA LEU A 74 -1.63 1.12 -0.31
C LEU A 74 -1.08 0.34 -1.51
N ARG A 75 -1.97 -0.27 -2.31
CA ARG A 75 -1.60 -0.96 -3.56
C ARG A 75 -0.90 -0.05 -4.57
N SER A 76 -1.30 1.22 -4.63
CA SER A 76 -0.70 2.18 -5.56
C SER A 76 0.76 2.53 -5.21
N VAL A 77 1.11 2.54 -3.93
CA VAL A 77 2.51 2.75 -3.47
C VAL A 77 3.37 1.51 -3.72
N THR A 78 2.84 0.32 -3.47
CA THR A 78 3.62 -0.93 -3.59
C THR A 78 3.85 -1.36 -5.05
N GLY A 79 3.02 -0.90 -5.98
CA GLY A 79 3.03 -1.38 -7.37
C GLY A 79 2.53 -2.83 -7.50
N SER A 80 2.74 -3.42 -8.69
CA SER A 80 2.31 -4.78 -9.03
C SER A 80 3.24 -5.90 -8.54
N GLU A 81 4.50 -5.57 -8.21
CA GLU A 81 5.47 -6.51 -7.66
C GLU A 81 5.36 -6.57 -6.14
N ILE A 82 4.20 -7.01 -5.63
CA ILE A 82 4.07 -7.27 -4.20
C ILE A 82 4.42 -8.73 -3.94
N VAL A 83 5.44 -8.95 -3.12
CA VAL A 83 5.72 -10.23 -2.45
C VAL A 83 4.58 -10.60 -1.46
N MET A 84 3.61 -9.70 -1.24
CA MET A 84 2.70 -9.65 -0.09
C MET A 84 1.31 -9.10 -0.48
N ASP A 85 0.68 -9.60 -1.54
CA ASP A 85 -0.63 -9.13 -1.99
C ASP A 85 -1.70 -9.29 -0.87
N PRO A 86 -2.20 -8.21 -0.24
CA PRO A 86 -3.14 -8.29 0.88
C PRO A 86 -4.58 -8.60 0.40
N TYR A 87 -4.75 -8.89 -0.88
CA TYR A 87 -6.04 -9.21 -1.50
C TYR A 87 -6.10 -10.64 -2.03
N GLY A 88 -5.08 -11.46 -1.73
CA GLY A 88 -5.02 -12.90 -1.99
C GLY A 88 -5.28 -13.73 -0.73
N PHE A 89 -6.24 -14.65 -0.84
CA PHE A 89 -6.70 -15.54 0.23
C PHE A 89 -6.55 -17.00 -0.22
N PRO A 90 -5.41 -17.65 0.08
CA PRO A 90 -5.13 -19.03 -0.27
C PRO A 90 -5.83 -20.03 0.63
N GLU A 91 -5.83 -21.31 0.24
CA GLU A 91 -6.30 -22.43 1.08
C GLU A 91 -7.74 -22.23 1.61
N VAL A 92 -8.60 -21.71 0.75
CA VAL A 92 -10.03 -21.49 1.04
C VAL A 92 -10.85 -22.70 0.59
N ASP A 93 -12.06 -22.86 1.13
CA ASP A 93 -13.06 -23.76 0.54
C ASP A 93 -13.44 -23.25 -0.86
N THR A 94 -13.04 -23.97 -1.90
CA THR A 94 -13.27 -23.60 -3.31
C THR A 94 -14.75 -23.44 -3.64
N ALA A 95 -15.62 -24.31 -3.13
CA ALA A 95 -17.05 -24.25 -3.44
C ALA A 95 -17.69 -22.99 -2.84
N LEU A 96 -17.30 -22.64 -1.62
CA LEU A 96 -17.74 -21.41 -0.95
C LEU A 96 -17.13 -20.17 -1.61
N ALA A 97 -15.84 -20.20 -1.96
CA ALA A 97 -15.16 -19.11 -2.67
C ALA A 97 -15.81 -18.82 -4.03
N GLU A 98 -16.15 -19.86 -4.80
CA GLU A 98 -16.88 -19.69 -6.06
C GLU A 98 -18.27 -19.10 -5.85
N GLN A 99 -18.99 -19.51 -4.80
CA GLN A 99 -20.31 -18.95 -4.49
C GLN A 99 -20.22 -17.46 -4.15
N ILE A 100 -19.31 -17.07 -3.26
CA ILE A 100 -19.08 -15.68 -2.90
C ILE A 100 -18.63 -14.88 -4.13
N ALA A 101 -17.72 -15.42 -4.95
CA ALA A 101 -17.26 -14.76 -6.17
C ALA A 101 -18.40 -14.56 -7.18
N ARG A 102 -19.32 -15.52 -7.34
CA ARG A 102 -20.53 -15.37 -8.17
C ARG A 102 -21.41 -14.22 -7.67
N ASP A 103 -21.64 -14.13 -6.36
CA ASP A 103 -22.46 -13.07 -5.75
C ASP A 103 -21.82 -11.69 -5.92
N ILE A 104 -20.49 -11.59 -5.76
CA ILE A 104 -19.75 -10.34 -6.00
C ILE A 104 -19.82 -9.94 -7.48
N ARG A 105 -19.57 -10.87 -8.41
CA ARG A 105 -19.64 -10.61 -9.86
C ARG A 105 -21.04 -10.15 -10.28
N SER A 106 -22.09 -10.77 -9.74
CA SER A 106 -23.47 -10.32 -9.97
C SER A 106 -23.70 -8.90 -9.46
N THR A 107 -23.10 -8.55 -8.32
CA THR A 107 -23.22 -7.21 -7.73
C THR A 107 -22.47 -6.15 -8.53
N LEU A 108 -21.27 -6.47 -9.04
CA LEU A 108 -20.52 -5.60 -9.95
C LEU A 108 -21.35 -5.22 -11.18
N VAL A 109 -22.01 -6.21 -11.81
CA VAL A 109 -22.91 -5.97 -12.95
C VAL A 109 -24.13 -5.14 -12.54
N ARG A 110 -24.78 -5.50 -11.43
CA ARG A 110 -25.98 -4.80 -10.93
C ARG A 110 -25.74 -3.33 -10.62
N ARG A 111 -24.54 -3.00 -10.13
CA ARG A 111 -24.14 -1.65 -9.74
C ARG A 111 -23.41 -0.88 -10.86
N ASP A 112 -23.32 -1.48 -12.05
CA ASP A 112 -22.61 -0.90 -13.20
C ASP A 112 -21.18 -0.45 -12.84
N VAL A 113 -20.46 -1.29 -12.09
CA VAL A 113 -19.10 -0.97 -11.67
C VAL A 113 -18.17 -1.10 -12.88
N PRO A 114 -17.48 -0.02 -13.30
CA PRO A 114 -16.62 -0.07 -14.47
C PRO A 114 -15.32 -0.81 -14.16
N ALA A 115 -14.81 -1.56 -15.15
CA ALA A 115 -13.51 -2.22 -15.07
C ALA A 115 -12.32 -1.28 -15.28
N THR A 116 -12.56 0.01 -15.54
CA THR A 116 -11.54 1.04 -15.73
C THR A 116 -10.90 1.45 -14.39
N PRO A 117 -9.73 2.12 -14.40
CA PRO A 117 -9.16 2.73 -13.21
C PRO A 117 -10.19 3.60 -12.44
N SER A 118 -10.02 3.69 -11.13
CA SER A 118 -10.80 4.57 -10.28
C SER A 118 -10.24 6.00 -10.35
N ALA A 119 -11.13 6.98 -10.49
CA ALA A 119 -10.77 8.39 -10.47
C ALA A 119 -10.46 8.92 -9.05
N ARG A 120 -10.79 8.13 -8.01
CA ARG A 120 -10.60 8.48 -6.60
C ARG A 120 -10.27 7.26 -5.76
N TRP A 121 -9.68 7.48 -4.59
CA TRP A 121 -9.52 6.42 -3.58
C TRP A 121 -10.88 5.95 -3.07
N LEU A 122 -11.06 4.63 -3.06
CA LEU A 122 -12.27 3.97 -2.54
C LEU A 122 -11.98 3.25 -1.22
N LEU A 123 -10.72 2.89 -0.98
CA LEU A 123 -10.26 2.36 0.30
C LEU A 123 -9.55 3.44 1.10
N ALA A 124 -9.76 3.41 2.42
CA ALA A 124 -9.01 4.25 3.34
C ALA A 124 -7.52 3.82 3.35
N PRO A 125 -6.58 4.79 3.39
CA PRO A 125 -5.18 4.46 3.65
C PRO A 125 -5.06 3.87 5.06
N PRO A 126 -4.09 2.97 5.29
CA PRO A 126 -3.78 2.54 6.65
C PRO A 126 -3.46 3.74 7.55
N VAL A 127 -3.77 3.61 8.85
CA VAL A 127 -3.47 4.66 9.82
C VAL A 127 -1.95 4.82 9.93
N ALA A 128 -1.48 6.04 9.69
CA ALA A 128 -0.06 6.39 9.75
C ALA A 128 0.11 7.75 10.43
N PRO A 129 1.19 7.99 11.18
CA PRO A 129 1.52 9.33 11.69
C PRO A 129 1.86 10.33 10.58
N ASP A 130 1.87 11.62 10.88
CA ASP A 130 2.35 12.68 9.99
C ASP A 130 3.88 12.81 9.95
N ARG A 131 4.58 11.92 10.66
CA ARG A 131 6.04 11.88 10.75
C ARG A 131 6.52 10.43 10.64
N VAL A 132 7.54 10.18 9.83
CA VAL A 132 8.21 8.88 9.75
C VAL A 132 9.73 9.06 9.84
N GLU A 133 10.37 8.24 10.66
CA GLU A 133 11.82 8.29 10.84
C GLU A 133 12.53 7.27 9.96
N GLY A 134 13.51 7.74 9.18
CA GLY A 134 14.41 6.89 8.42
C GLY A 134 15.82 6.90 8.96
N ARG A 135 16.72 6.27 8.21
CA ARG A 135 18.13 6.15 8.55
C ARG A 135 18.91 7.45 8.33
N ASP A 136 18.55 8.22 7.31
CA ASP A 136 19.27 9.41 6.89
C ASP A 136 18.41 10.68 6.80
N ALA A 137 17.10 10.58 6.95
CA ALA A 137 16.21 11.70 7.10
C ALA A 137 15.04 11.35 8.03
N THR A 138 14.36 12.37 8.52
CA THR A 138 13.01 12.26 9.06
C THR A 138 12.07 13.03 8.16
N LEU A 139 10.96 12.40 7.75
CA LEU A 139 9.92 13.01 6.94
C LEU A 139 8.80 13.50 7.83
N THR A 140 8.33 14.71 7.59
CA THR A 140 7.17 15.29 8.30
C THR A 140 6.24 15.96 7.30
N VAL A 141 4.94 15.66 7.38
CA VAL A 141 3.90 16.37 6.65
C VAL A 141 3.21 17.36 7.58
N ALA A 142 3.37 18.65 7.31
CA ALA A 142 2.73 19.72 8.06
C ALA A 142 2.47 20.92 7.15
N ASN A 143 1.39 21.67 7.41
CA ASN A 143 1.08 22.93 6.73
C ASN A 143 1.10 22.82 5.18
N GLY A 144 0.57 21.72 4.64
CA GLY A 144 0.53 21.50 3.18
C GLY A 144 1.89 21.23 2.54
N ARG A 145 2.91 20.84 3.32
CA ARG A 145 4.26 20.51 2.83
C ARG A 145 4.76 19.18 3.38
N LEU A 146 5.61 18.52 2.60
CA LEU A 146 6.48 17.44 3.07
C LEU A 146 7.88 18.00 3.30
N THR A 147 8.41 17.82 4.50
CA THR A 147 9.77 18.23 4.87
C THR A 147 10.65 17.01 5.12
N PHE A 148 11.79 16.97 4.44
CA PHE A 148 12.91 16.09 4.70
C PHE A 148 13.88 16.79 5.65
N ASP A 149 14.00 16.29 6.87
CA ASP A 149 15.01 16.74 7.84
C ASP A 149 16.20 15.77 7.82
N TYR A 150 17.30 16.14 7.15
CA TYR A 150 18.41 15.24 6.91
C TYR A 150 19.28 15.07 8.16
N LYS A 151 19.41 13.82 8.62
CA LYS A 151 20.24 13.46 9.77
C LYS A 151 21.72 13.72 9.48
N ARG A 152 22.56 13.81 10.52
CA ARG A 152 24.02 13.95 10.35
C ARG A 152 24.62 12.84 9.47
N SER A 153 24.07 11.64 9.52
CA SER A 153 24.43 10.48 8.72
C SER A 153 24.15 10.61 7.22
N ALA A 154 23.34 11.56 6.76
CA ALA A 154 23.03 11.73 5.35
C ALA A 154 24.24 12.26 4.57
N GLY A 155 24.48 11.68 3.39
CA GLY A 155 25.59 12.07 2.53
C GLY A 155 25.46 13.52 2.02
N ARG A 156 26.60 14.15 1.70
CA ARG A 156 26.66 15.55 1.23
C ARG A 156 25.73 15.82 0.05
N LYS A 157 25.58 14.88 -0.88
CA LYS A 157 24.70 15.00 -2.05
C LYS A 157 23.21 15.15 -1.68
N LYS A 158 22.74 14.48 -0.62
CA LYS A 158 21.36 14.67 -0.12
C LYS A 158 21.15 16.07 0.43
N LYS A 159 22.15 16.59 1.13
CA LYS A 159 22.11 17.92 1.76
C LYS A 159 22.43 19.07 0.80
N ALA A 160 22.51 18.81 -0.51
CA ALA A 160 22.76 19.85 -1.51
C ALA A 160 21.68 20.94 -1.51
N LEU A 161 20.47 20.61 -1.08
CA LEU A 161 19.33 21.53 -0.94
C LEU A 161 19.18 22.10 0.48
N GLY A 162 20.16 21.89 1.36
CA GLY A 162 20.14 22.32 2.75
C GLY A 162 20.10 21.16 3.75
N ALA A 163 20.16 21.51 5.04
CA ALA A 163 19.97 20.55 6.13
C ALA A 163 18.52 20.04 6.20
N GLN A 164 17.58 20.89 5.80
CA GLN A 164 16.17 20.56 5.60
C GLN A 164 15.77 20.93 4.18
N TRP A 165 14.98 20.09 3.54
CA TRP A 165 14.38 20.36 2.24
C TRP A 165 12.88 20.13 2.32
N ALA A 166 12.08 21.14 1.94
CA ALA A 166 10.62 21.08 2.03
C ALA A 166 9.98 21.31 0.66
N VAL A 167 9.01 20.47 0.31
CA VAL A 167 8.27 20.53 -0.95
C VAL A 167 6.77 20.68 -0.68
N PRO A 168 6.04 21.58 -1.38
CA PRO A 168 4.58 21.63 -1.31
C PRO A 168 3.96 20.29 -1.70
N LEU A 169 2.91 19.86 -1.01
CA LEU A 169 2.21 18.63 -1.36
C LEU A 169 1.62 18.67 -2.78
N ALA A 170 1.16 19.85 -3.21
CA ALA A 170 0.62 20.07 -4.56
C ALA A 170 1.67 19.89 -5.67
N ASP A 171 2.97 19.98 -5.36
CA ASP A 171 4.04 19.81 -6.33
C ASP A 171 4.51 18.35 -6.42
N ILE A 172 4.08 17.49 -5.49
CA ILE A 172 4.41 16.07 -5.48
C ILE A 172 3.44 15.37 -6.43
N ILE A 173 4.00 14.76 -7.46
CA ILE A 173 3.22 14.03 -8.47
C ILE A 173 3.16 12.53 -8.18
N ASP A 174 4.14 11.99 -7.46
CA ASP A 174 4.20 10.55 -7.18
C ASP A 174 5.01 10.22 -5.91
N VAL A 175 4.72 9.06 -5.33
CA VAL A 175 5.40 8.52 -4.14
C VAL A 175 5.76 7.06 -4.40
N GLU A 176 7.04 6.76 -4.30
CA GLU A 176 7.60 5.43 -4.47
C GLU A 176 8.09 4.90 -3.13
N TRP A 177 7.84 3.61 -2.91
CA TRP A 177 8.37 2.88 -1.76
C TRP A 177 8.93 1.56 -2.24
N ALA A 178 10.10 1.20 -1.71
CA ALA A 178 10.67 -0.11 -1.91
C ALA A 178 11.12 -0.65 -0.55
N PRO A 179 10.77 -1.91 -0.21
CA PRO A 179 11.21 -2.51 1.04
C PRO A 179 12.71 -2.76 1.02
N THR A 180 13.28 -2.94 2.20
CA THR A 180 14.65 -3.44 2.34
C THR A 180 14.70 -4.90 1.89
N PRO A 181 15.39 -5.26 0.78
CA PRO A 181 15.41 -6.64 0.32
C PRO A 181 16.12 -7.55 1.32
N GLY A 182 15.61 -8.78 1.46
CA GLY A 182 16.26 -9.81 2.26
C GLY A 182 17.69 -10.15 1.80
N ARG A 183 18.56 -10.44 2.77
CA ARG A 183 19.94 -10.96 2.73
C ARG A 183 21.03 -10.25 1.90
N LEU A 184 20.72 -9.39 0.92
CA LEU A 184 21.75 -8.79 0.02
C LEU A 184 22.02 -7.28 0.21
N GLY A 185 21.57 -6.67 1.32
CA GLY A 185 22.13 -5.41 1.82
C GLY A 185 21.76 -4.12 1.08
N ALA A 186 20.88 -4.18 0.07
CA ALA A 186 20.23 -2.98 -0.46
C ALA A 186 19.30 -2.40 0.61
N ARG A 187 19.21 -1.08 0.70
CA ARG A 187 18.39 -0.39 1.71
C ARG A 187 17.06 -0.03 1.07
N GLY A 188 15.96 -0.33 1.76
CA GLY A 188 14.65 0.17 1.39
C GLY A 188 14.63 1.68 1.40
N PHE A 189 13.69 2.27 0.66
CA PHE A 189 13.58 3.71 0.57
C PHE A 189 12.13 4.15 0.38
N LEU A 190 11.87 5.39 0.75
CA LEU A 190 10.68 6.15 0.36
C LEU A 190 11.18 7.36 -0.42
N ARG A 191 10.58 7.61 -1.59
CA ARG A 191 11.00 8.66 -2.50
C ARG A 191 9.80 9.38 -3.09
N VAL A 192 9.91 10.69 -3.27
CA VAL A 192 8.88 11.50 -3.92
C VAL A 192 9.35 11.96 -5.29
N ALA A 193 8.42 12.17 -6.20
CA ALA A 193 8.65 12.82 -7.49
C ALA A 193 7.84 14.12 -7.58
N THR A 194 8.37 15.07 -8.33
CA THR A 194 7.77 16.36 -8.69
C THR A 194 7.93 16.57 -10.19
N ALA A 195 7.30 17.59 -10.76
CA ALA A 195 7.50 17.97 -12.16
C ALA A 195 8.98 18.25 -12.53
N GLY A 196 9.79 18.68 -11.55
CA GLY A 196 11.23 18.92 -11.73
C GLY A 196 12.11 17.69 -11.50
N THR A 197 11.53 16.51 -11.28
CA THR A 197 12.30 15.27 -11.05
C THR A 197 13.02 14.84 -12.33
N PRO A 198 14.35 14.64 -12.30
CA PRO A 198 15.09 14.17 -13.47
C PRO A 198 14.62 12.80 -13.94
N ALA A 199 14.66 12.56 -15.25
CA ALA A 199 14.32 11.26 -15.84
C ALA A 199 15.24 10.15 -15.33
N GLU A 200 16.55 10.39 -15.28
CA GLU A 200 17.51 9.51 -14.61
C GLU A 200 17.77 10.01 -13.19
N ARG A 201 17.27 9.26 -12.21
CA ARG A 201 17.41 9.61 -10.80
C ARG A 201 18.66 8.97 -10.19
N PRO A 202 19.38 9.69 -9.31
CA PRO A 202 20.47 9.09 -8.56
C PRO A 202 19.96 7.95 -7.66
N LYS A 203 20.87 7.05 -7.25
CA LYS A 203 20.56 6.00 -6.26
C LYS A 203 19.93 6.64 -5.00
N PRO A 204 18.96 5.99 -4.32
CA PRO A 204 18.24 6.57 -3.18
C PRO A 204 19.12 7.13 -2.06
N LYS A 205 20.32 6.58 -1.85
CA LYS A 205 21.31 7.09 -0.87
C LYS A 205 21.87 8.48 -1.22
N HIS A 206 21.74 8.92 -2.46
CA HIS A 206 22.28 10.17 -3.00
C HIS A 206 21.18 11.12 -3.50
N ASP A 207 19.92 10.67 -3.55
CA ASP A 207 18.78 11.46 -3.98
C ASP A 207 18.25 12.32 -2.82
N PRO A 208 18.26 13.66 -2.92
CA PRO A 208 17.62 14.53 -1.92
C PRO A 208 16.14 14.20 -1.71
N ALA A 209 15.42 13.80 -2.75
CA ALA A 209 14.00 13.49 -2.67
C ALA A 209 13.70 12.06 -2.17
N ALA A 210 14.69 11.39 -1.60
CA ALA A 210 14.54 10.08 -1.00
C ALA A 210 14.97 10.06 0.47
N MET A 211 14.35 9.17 1.25
CA MET A 211 14.78 8.76 2.58
C MET A 211 15.07 7.27 2.54
N LEU A 212 16.19 6.86 3.15
CA LEU A 212 16.46 5.45 3.38
C LEU A 212 15.68 4.96 4.60
N ILE A 213 15.00 3.83 4.45
CA ILE A 213 14.21 3.21 5.52
C ILE A 213 15.16 2.70 6.62
N ALA A 214 14.76 2.92 7.88
CA ALA A 214 15.44 2.34 9.03
C ALA A 214 15.06 0.85 9.18
N GLY A 215 15.94 0.02 9.73
CA GLY A 215 15.66 -1.41 9.89
C GLY A 215 14.37 -1.63 10.70
N GLY A 216 13.45 -2.44 10.15
CA GLY A 216 12.15 -2.74 10.78
C GLY A 216 11.06 -1.67 10.57
N ALA A 217 11.38 -0.55 9.91
CA ALA A 217 10.43 0.56 9.67
C ALA A 217 9.77 0.51 8.28
N ASP A 218 9.89 -0.61 7.55
CA ASP A 218 9.37 -0.77 6.20
C ASP A 218 7.84 -0.57 6.14
N VAL A 219 7.08 -1.15 7.08
CA VAL A 219 5.62 -0.97 7.15
C VAL A 219 5.23 0.45 7.58
N ASP A 220 6.00 1.10 8.46
CA ASP A 220 5.76 2.51 8.82
C ASP A 220 5.93 3.43 7.61
N ALA A 221 7.00 3.24 6.85
CA ALA A 221 7.27 3.99 5.64
C ALA A 221 6.19 3.72 4.57
N LEU A 222 5.73 2.48 4.43
CA LEU A 222 4.66 2.13 3.49
C LEU A 222 3.34 2.80 3.86
N PHE A 223 2.92 2.73 5.13
CA PHE A 223 1.68 3.35 5.60
C PHE A 223 1.74 4.87 5.49
N PHE A 224 2.89 5.47 5.82
CA PHE A 224 3.13 6.90 5.61
C PHE A 224 3.03 7.28 4.13
N ALA A 225 3.63 6.51 3.22
CA ALA A 225 3.56 6.75 1.79
C ALA A 225 2.12 6.64 1.26
N ALA A 226 1.37 5.61 1.67
CA ALA A 226 -0.04 5.45 1.28
C ALA A 226 -0.90 6.64 1.75
N ARG A 227 -0.70 7.09 2.99
CA ARG A 227 -1.36 8.29 3.51
C ARG A 227 -0.92 9.57 2.80
N LEU A 228 0.34 9.65 2.37
CA LEU A 228 0.84 10.78 1.58
C LEU A 228 0.17 10.83 0.20
N LEU A 229 -0.02 9.70 -0.48
CA LEU A 229 -0.74 9.64 -1.76
C LEU A 229 -2.14 10.26 -1.68
N THR A 230 -2.90 9.97 -0.61
CA THR A 230 -4.24 10.55 -0.45
C THR A 230 -4.24 12.04 -0.14
N ARG A 231 -3.08 12.63 0.21
CA ARG A 231 -2.96 14.09 0.42
C ARG A 231 -2.54 14.84 -0.84
N ILE A 232 -1.81 14.18 -1.73
CA ILE A 232 -1.34 14.78 -2.99
C ILE A 232 -2.33 14.52 -4.15
N ARG A 233 -3.16 13.49 -4.03
CA ARG A 233 -4.29 13.15 -4.91
C ARG A 233 -5.53 12.91 -4.05
N PRO A 234 -6.18 13.95 -3.50
CA PRO A 234 -7.34 13.79 -2.62
C PRO A 234 -8.56 13.19 -3.32
#